data_AF-A0A2U0D6D1-F1
#
_entry.id   AF-A0A2U0D6D1-F1
#
_cell.length_a   1.000
_cell.length_b   1.000
_cell.length_c   1.000
_cell.angle_alpha   90.00
_cell.angle_beta   90.00
_cell.angle_gamma   90.00
#
_symmetry.space_group_name_H-M   'P 1'
#
loop_
_entity.id
_entity.type
_entity.pdbx_description
1 polymer ?
#
loop_
_entity_poly.entity_id
_entity_poly.type
_entity_poly.pdbx_seq_one_letter_code
_entity_poly.pdbx_strand_id
1 'polypeptide(L)'
;MLQQRMERDKVENLSPVFIHILSKEELRNILKWLYLDKVPEHYDLETMDKLELHEAIGDDFHILSFTIQKWKQEIEDKITPQKVYEVLCQLQLETHYLMTKILTDWDEYDYSNFRALSCKAGSEQPLYAVFESSVKEEEKYTAPPLSKYYKTEWEAQEELADMISQDEIQESELKLMIL
;
A
#
# COMPACT_ATOMS: atom_id res chain seq x y z
N MET A 1 -10.88 -24.68 -5.78
CA MET A 1 -11.22 -24.38 -4.36
C MET A 1 -11.84 -22.99 -4.19
N LEU A 2 -11.33 -21.93 -4.84
CA LEU A 2 -11.99 -20.60 -4.86
C LEU A 2 -13.31 -20.58 -5.67
N GLN A 3 -13.32 -21.10 -6.90
CA GLN A 3 -14.55 -21.20 -7.72
C GLN A 3 -15.71 -21.93 -7.04
N GLN A 4 -15.43 -23.00 -6.28
CA GLN A 4 -16.45 -23.75 -5.55
C GLN A 4 -16.95 -23.06 -4.27
N ARG A 5 -16.19 -22.08 -3.73
CA ARG A 5 -16.66 -21.21 -2.65
C ARG A 5 -17.52 -20.07 -3.20
N MET A 6 -17.15 -19.52 -4.36
CA MET A 6 -17.93 -18.47 -5.07
C MET A 6 -19.36 -18.93 -5.42
N GLU A 7 -19.59 -20.22 -5.65
CA GLU A 7 -20.94 -20.76 -5.92
C GLU A 7 -21.78 -21.00 -4.65
N ARG A 8 -21.16 -21.07 -3.47
CA ARG A 8 -21.85 -21.39 -2.20
C ARG A 8 -22.25 -20.19 -1.37
N ASP A 9 -21.47 -19.11 -1.45
CA ASP A 9 -21.73 -17.91 -0.68
C ASP A 9 -22.63 -16.97 -1.50
N LYS A 10 -23.94 -17.14 -1.37
CA LYS A 10 -24.90 -16.07 -1.75
C LYS A 10 -24.80 -14.95 -0.72
N VAL A 11 -23.79 -14.10 -0.81
CA VAL A 11 -23.78 -12.82 -0.09
C VAL A 11 -24.52 -11.82 -0.97
N GLU A 12 -25.85 -11.78 -0.83
CA GLU A 12 -26.75 -10.92 -1.63
C GLU A 12 -26.70 -9.43 -1.27
N ASN A 13 -25.68 -8.92 -0.57
CA ASN A 13 -25.64 -7.50 -0.22
C ASN A 13 -24.30 -6.88 -0.57
N LEU A 14 -24.22 -6.41 -1.81
CA LEU A 14 -23.24 -5.43 -2.21
C LEU A 14 -23.60 -4.09 -1.53
N SER A 15 -22.80 -3.66 -0.57
CA SER A 15 -23.11 -2.49 0.24
C SER A 15 -23.04 -1.22 -0.60
N PRO A 16 -24.08 -0.36 -0.60
CA PRO A 16 -24.08 0.87 -1.37
C PRO A 16 -23.00 1.86 -0.92
N VAL A 17 -22.38 1.62 0.25
CA VAL A 17 -21.27 2.43 0.75
C VAL A 17 -20.10 2.48 -0.23
N PHE A 18 -19.83 1.39 -0.95
CA PHE A 18 -18.71 1.32 -1.89
C PHE A 18 -18.91 2.19 -3.13
N ILE A 19 -20.16 2.48 -3.51
CA ILE A 19 -20.48 3.48 -4.55
C ILE A 19 -20.02 4.88 -4.11
N HIS A 20 -20.02 5.18 -2.82
CA HIS A 20 -19.60 6.50 -2.33
C HIS A 20 -18.09 6.59 -2.13
N ILE A 21 -17.44 5.48 -1.75
CA ILE A 21 -16.01 5.47 -1.39
C ILE A 21 -15.11 5.25 -2.62
N LEU A 22 -15.47 4.35 -3.53
CA LEU A 22 -14.62 3.98 -4.66
C LEU A 22 -14.86 4.88 -5.85
N SER A 23 -13.83 5.19 -6.62
CA SER A 23 -13.95 5.87 -7.92
C SER A 23 -14.47 4.94 -9.01
N LYS A 24 -14.94 5.52 -10.13
CA LYS A 24 -15.34 4.74 -11.33
C LYS A 24 -14.18 3.89 -11.85
N GLU A 25 -12.96 4.44 -11.81
CA GLU A 25 -11.75 3.74 -12.24
C GLU A 25 -11.41 2.56 -11.34
N GLU A 26 -11.56 2.69 -10.02
CA GLU A 26 -11.34 1.59 -9.09
C GLU A 26 -12.34 0.43 -9.31
N LEU A 27 -13.61 0.74 -9.57
CA LEU A 27 -14.60 -0.29 -9.90
C LEU A 27 -14.25 -1.01 -11.22
N ARG A 28 -13.77 -0.29 -12.24
CA ARG A 28 -13.26 -0.90 -13.49
C ARG A 28 -12.07 -1.82 -13.21
N ASN A 29 -11.15 -1.40 -12.36
CA ASN A 29 -9.96 -2.17 -12.01
C ASN A 29 -10.32 -3.46 -11.25
N ILE A 30 -11.31 -3.40 -10.35
CA ILE A 30 -11.85 -4.59 -9.68
C ILE A 30 -12.44 -5.56 -10.71
N LEU A 31 -13.24 -5.08 -11.66
CA LEU A 31 -13.84 -5.93 -12.69
C LEU A 31 -12.77 -6.58 -13.59
N LYS A 32 -11.77 -5.80 -14.03
CA LYS A 32 -10.63 -6.33 -14.80
C LYS A 32 -9.88 -7.41 -14.02
N TRP A 33 -9.64 -7.17 -12.72
CA TRP A 33 -8.98 -8.13 -11.86
C TRP A 33 -9.78 -9.43 -11.69
N LEU A 34 -11.11 -9.36 -11.51
CA LEU A 34 -11.99 -10.53 -11.40
C LEU A 34 -11.93 -11.44 -12.63
N TYR A 35 -11.79 -10.84 -13.81
CA TYR A 35 -11.75 -11.56 -15.08
C TYR A 35 -10.35 -11.73 -15.66
N LEU A 36 -9.28 -11.41 -14.91
CA LEU A 36 -7.89 -11.47 -15.38
C LEU A 36 -7.70 -10.77 -16.74
N ASP A 37 -8.23 -9.56 -16.85
CA ASP A 37 -8.27 -8.73 -18.07
C ASP A 37 -9.08 -9.31 -19.26
N LYS A 38 -9.77 -10.43 -19.06
CA LYS A 38 -10.69 -11.05 -20.03
C LYS A 38 -12.14 -10.80 -19.67
N VAL A 39 -12.46 -9.52 -19.50
CA VAL A 39 -13.81 -9.07 -19.16
C VAL A 39 -14.78 -9.53 -20.27
N PRO A 40 -15.91 -10.16 -19.92
CA PRO A 40 -16.91 -10.59 -20.89
C PRO A 40 -17.38 -9.44 -21.80
N GLU A 41 -17.59 -9.73 -23.08
CA GLU A 41 -17.98 -8.72 -24.10
C GLU A 41 -19.28 -7.96 -23.79
N HIS A 42 -20.14 -8.51 -22.93
CA HIS A 42 -21.38 -7.84 -22.52
C HIS A 42 -21.14 -6.71 -21.49
N TYR A 43 -19.95 -6.64 -20.89
CA TYR A 43 -19.55 -5.53 -20.04
C TYR A 43 -18.71 -4.55 -20.85
N ASP A 44 -19.35 -3.45 -21.25
CA ASP A 44 -18.64 -2.32 -21.83
C ASP A 44 -18.15 -1.38 -20.73
N LEU A 45 -16.93 -1.66 -20.25
CA LEU A 45 -16.30 -0.89 -19.18
C LEU A 45 -16.21 0.62 -19.49
N GLU A 46 -16.15 1.02 -20.77
CA GLU A 46 -16.01 2.42 -21.14
C GLU A 46 -17.32 3.19 -20.98
N THR A 47 -18.45 2.56 -21.28
CA THR A 47 -19.77 3.19 -21.24
C THR A 47 -20.50 3.00 -19.91
N MET A 48 -20.26 1.88 -19.22
CA MET A 48 -20.92 1.58 -17.94
C MET A 48 -20.73 2.69 -16.91
N ASP A 49 -21.80 3.06 -16.21
CA ASP A 49 -21.77 4.01 -15.10
C ASP A 49 -21.32 3.36 -13.79
N LYS A 50 -21.27 4.15 -12.72
CA LYS A 50 -20.76 3.70 -11.42
C LYS A 50 -21.65 2.64 -10.78
N LEU A 51 -22.96 2.71 -10.98
CA LEU A 51 -23.94 1.75 -10.46
C LEU A 51 -23.85 0.45 -11.24
N GLU A 52 -23.79 0.53 -12.57
CA GLU A 52 -23.65 -0.65 -13.44
C GLU A 52 -22.35 -1.41 -13.17
N LEU A 53 -21.23 -0.69 -12.95
CA LEU A 53 -19.96 -1.30 -12.57
C LEU A 53 -20.03 -1.96 -11.18
N HIS A 54 -20.72 -1.31 -10.24
CA HIS A 54 -20.92 -1.85 -8.91
C HIS A 54 -21.75 -3.15 -8.97
N GLU A 55 -22.90 -3.14 -9.64
CA GLU A 55 -23.74 -4.32 -9.85
C GLU A 55 -22.98 -5.47 -10.55
N ALA A 56 -22.14 -5.16 -11.54
CA ALA A 56 -21.32 -6.15 -12.24
C ALA A 56 -20.27 -6.83 -11.34
N ILE A 57 -19.80 -6.16 -10.28
CA ILE A 57 -18.89 -6.75 -9.28
C ILE A 57 -19.65 -7.75 -8.39
N GLY A 58 -20.91 -7.45 -8.07
CA GLY A 58 -21.88 -8.39 -7.48
C GLY A 58 -21.70 -8.75 -6.00
N ASP A 59 -20.47 -8.72 -5.45
CA ASP A 59 -20.20 -9.04 -4.05
C ASP A 59 -19.12 -8.14 -3.41
N ASP A 60 -19.37 -7.68 -2.18
CA ASP A 60 -18.41 -6.93 -1.35
C ASP A 60 -17.11 -7.72 -1.14
N PHE A 61 -17.20 -9.05 -1.11
CA PHE A 61 -16.05 -9.94 -1.04
C PHE A 61 -15.05 -9.67 -2.17
N HIS A 62 -15.52 -9.39 -3.39
CA HIS A 62 -14.64 -9.10 -4.53
C HIS A 62 -13.92 -7.78 -4.36
N ILE A 63 -14.62 -6.77 -3.87
CA ILE A 63 -14.06 -5.44 -3.57
C ILE A 63 -12.96 -5.60 -2.51
N LEU A 64 -13.28 -6.20 -1.38
CA LEU A 64 -12.35 -6.38 -0.27
C LEU A 64 -11.15 -7.25 -0.69
N SER A 65 -11.36 -8.31 -1.47
CA SER A 65 -10.28 -9.18 -1.96
C SER A 65 -9.32 -8.43 -2.86
N PHE A 66 -9.84 -7.63 -3.80
CA PHE A 66 -9.04 -6.77 -4.66
C PHE A 66 -8.23 -5.76 -3.84
N THR A 67 -8.87 -5.05 -2.91
CA THR A 67 -8.21 -4.07 -2.06
C THR A 67 -7.08 -4.70 -1.24
N ILE A 68 -7.33 -5.86 -0.62
CA ILE A 68 -6.30 -6.60 0.13
C ILE A 68 -5.14 -7.00 -0.77
N GLN A 69 -5.41 -7.47 -1.99
CA GLN A 69 -4.34 -7.82 -2.93
C GLN A 69 -3.54 -6.60 -3.38
N LYS A 70 -4.20 -5.49 -3.71
CA LYS A 70 -3.55 -4.23 -4.08
C LYS A 70 -2.64 -3.75 -2.96
N TRP A 71 -3.13 -3.70 -1.72
CA TRP A 71 -2.32 -3.32 -0.57
C TRP A 71 -1.18 -4.30 -0.30
N LYS A 72 -1.39 -5.61 -0.48
CA LYS A 72 -0.30 -6.58 -0.38
C LYS A 72 0.80 -6.28 -1.39
N GLN A 73 0.48 -5.90 -2.61
CA GLN A 73 1.46 -5.53 -3.63
C GLN A 73 2.15 -4.20 -3.31
N GLU A 74 1.42 -3.21 -2.78
CA GLU A 74 1.97 -1.91 -2.36
C GLU A 74 2.83 -1.98 -1.09
N ILE A 75 2.58 -2.98 -0.23
CA ILE A 75 3.35 -3.27 0.98
C ILE A 75 4.43 -4.31 0.71
N GLU A 76 4.39 -5.02 -0.43
CA GLU A 76 5.42 -6.00 -0.79
C GLU A 76 6.72 -5.27 -1.11
N ASP A 77 7.49 -5.14 -0.05
CA ASP A 77 8.71 -4.38 -0.03
C ASP A 77 9.76 -5.10 -0.88
N LYS A 78 10.23 -4.47 -1.95
CA LYS A 78 11.18 -5.09 -2.88
C LYS A 78 12.45 -5.47 -2.12
N ILE A 79 12.77 -6.76 -2.09
CA ILE A 79 14.01 -7.25 -1.52
C ILE A 79 15.15 -6.90 -2.49
N THR A 80 16.08 -6.08 -2.03
CA THR A 80 17.30 -5.71 -2.76
C THR A 80 18.52 -6.21 -2.02
N PRO A 81 19.67 -6.42 -2.68
CA PRO A 81 20.90 -6.83 -1.99
C PRO A 81 21.31 -5.84 -0.90
N GLN A 82 21.08 -4.54 -1.13
CA GLN A 82 21.31 -3.49 -0.14
C GLN A 82 20.41 -3.66 1.09
N LYS A 83 19.11 -3.90 0.90
CA LYS A 83 18.20 -4.14 2.03
C LYS A 83 18.59 -5.38 2.82
N VAL A 84 19.05 -6.44 2.13
CA VAL A 84 19.56 -7.65 2.80
C VAL A 84 20.78 -7.33 3.65
N TYR A 85 21.72 -6.56 3.12
CA TYR A 85 22.90 -6.10 3.84
C TYR A 85 22.53 -5.29 5.09
N GLU A 86 21.68 -4.27 4.94
CA GLU A 86 21.25 -3.37 6.02
C GLU A 86 20.57 -4.14 7.17
N VAL A 87 19.61 -5.00 6.85
CA VAL A 87 18.88 -5.83 7.85
C VAL A 87 19.84 -6.76 8.58
N LEU A 88 20.77 -7.40 7.87
CA LEU A 88 21.73 -8.32 8.49
C LEU A 88 22.75 -7.59 9.37
N CYS A 89 23.26 -6.43 8.95
CA CYS A 89 24.14 -5.60 9.76
C CYS A 89 23.43 -5.06 11.02
N GLN A 90 22.18 -4.61 10.90
CA GLN A 90 21.40 -4.15 12.05
C GLN A 90 21.23 -5.25 13.10
N LEU A 91 21.04 -6.49 12.65
CA LEU A 91 20.92 -7.66 13.51
C LEU A 91 22.26 -8.26 13.96
N GLN A 92 23.40 -7.69 13.54
CA GLN A 92 24.75 -8.23 13.79
C GLN A 92 24.91 -9.68 13.26
N LEU A 93 24.39 -9.92 12.06
CA LEU A 93 24.36 -11.19 11.35
C LEU A 93 25.15 -11.14 10.03
N GLU A 94 26.29 -10.45 10.00
CA GLU A 94 27.09 -10.22 8.79
C GLU A 94 27.64 -11.53 8.18
N THR A 95 27.70 -12.61 8.95
CA THR A 95 28.13 -13.94 8.49
C THR A 95 26.97 -14.82 8.00
N HIS A 96 25.74 -14.30 7.97
CA HIS A 96 24.57 -15.07 7.54
C HIS A 96 24.67 -15.40 6.05
N TYR A 97 24.24 -16.61 5.66
CA TYR A 97 24.44 -17.10 4.28
C TYR A 97 23.70 -16.26 3.21
N LEU A 98 22.61 -15.59 3.59
CA LEU A 98 21.88 -14.65 2.72
C LEU A 98 22.71 -13.41 2.35
N MET A 99 23.75 -13.07 3.12
CA MET A 99 24.65 -11.93 2.85
C MET A 99 25.38 -12.09 1.51
N THR A 100 25.70 -13.33 1.14
CA THR A 100 26.51 -13.66 -0.04
C THR A 100 25.72 -14.37 -1.14
N LYS A 101 24.53 -14.89 -0.83
CA LYS A 101 23.69 -15.59 -1.80
C LYS A 101 23.00 -14.59 -2.72
N ILE A 102 23.23 -14.71 -4.04
CA ILE A 102 22.60 -13.83 -5.02
C ILE A 102 21.07 -14.02 -5.04
N LEU A 103 20.32 -12.92 -5.12
CA LEU A 103 18.86 -12.94 -5.01
C LEU A 103 18.18 -13.82 -6.07
N THR A 104 18.76 -13.94 -7.26
CA THR A 104 18.23 -14.79 -8.34
C THR A 104 18.22 -16.28 -7.98
N ASP A 105 19.05 -16.68 -7.02
CA ASP A 105 19.20 -18.07 -6.59
C ASP A 105 18.42 -18.36 -5.30
N TRP A 106 17.68 -17.38 -4.78
CA TRP A 106 16.88 -17.55 -3.57
C TRP A 106 15.70 -18.47 -3.83
N ASP A 107 15.53 -19.42 -2.93
CA ASP A 107 14.35 -20.28 -2.89
C ASP A 107 13.30 -19.74 -1.90
N GLU A 108 12.15 -20.40 -1.82
CA GLU A 108 11.06 -20.01 -0.93
C GLU A 108 11.49 -19.93 0.55
N TYR A 109 12.43 -20.78 0.96
CA TYR A 109 12.96 -20.77 2.32
C TYR A 109 13.78 -19.52 2.59
N ASP A 110 14.63 -19.11 1.65
CA ASP A 110 15.43 -17.89 1.77
C ASP A 110 14.55 -16.64 1.91
N TYR A 111 13.52 -16.53 1.06
CA TYR A 111 12.56 -15.44 1.14
C TYR A 111 11.83 -15.43 2.50
N SER A 112 11.39 -16.59 2.98
CA SER A 112 10.74 -16.71 4.29
C SER A 112 11.66 -16.34 5.44
N ASN A 113 12.91 -16.82 5.40
CA ASN A 113 13.93 -16.52 6.41
C ASN A 113 14.27 -15.02 6.42
N PHE A 114 14.46 -14.40 5.26
CA PHE A 114 14.72 -12.98 5.17
C PHE A 114 13.54 -12.12 5.66
N ARG A 115 12.29 -12.52 5.39
CA ARG A 115 11.10 -11.85 5.95
C ARG A 115 11.11 -11.93 7.47
N ALA A 116 11.39 -13.09 8.04
CA ALA A 116 11.48 -13.24 9.49
C ALA A 116 12.60 -12.39 10.11
N LEU A 117 13.76 -12.28 9.44
CA LEU A 117 14.86 -11.40 9.84
C LEU A 117 14.46 -9.91 9.73
N SER A 118 13.82 -9.51 8.63
CA SER A 118 13.33 -8.15 8.44
C SER A 118 12.31 -7.76 9.52
N CYS A 119 11.41 -8.67 9.91
CA CYS A 119 10.49 -8.44 11.03
C CYS A 119 11.24 -8.29 12.36
N LYS A 120 12.28 -9.10 12.61
CA LYS A 120 13.10 -9.01 13.83
C LYS A 120 13.92 -7.72 13.90
N ALA A 121 14.40 -7.23 12.76
CA ALA A 121 15.10 -5.98 12.67
C ALA A 121 14.20 -4.78 12.96
N GLY A 122 12.87 -4.97 13.00
CA GLY A 122 11.92 -3.88 12.97
C GLY A 122 11.95 -3.30 11.57
N SER A 123 11.02 -3.71 10.70
CA SER A 123 10.82 -3.03 9.44
C SER A 123 10.11 -1.70 9.70
N GLU A 124 10.78 -0.79 10.40
CA GLU A 124 10.41 0.61 10.44
C GLU A 124 10.80 1.16 9.07
N GLN A 125 9.87 1.06 8.11
CA GLN A 125 9.95 2.01 7.01
C GLN A 125 9.76 3.38 7.66
N PRO A 126 10.76 4.28 7.57
CA PRO A 126 10.61 5.62 8.13
C PRO A 126 9.34 6.24 7.55
N LEU A 127 8.42 6.65 8.42
CA LEU A 127 7.23 7.36 7.99
C LEU A 127 7.53 8.85 8.01
N TYR A 128 7.23 9.52 6.91
CA TYR A 128 7.42 10.96 6.78
C TYR A 128 6.06 11.64 6.93
N ALA A 129 6.02 12.77 7.64
CA ALA A 129 4.83 13.62 7.68
C ALA A 129 5.21 15.09 7.86
N VAL A 130 4.32 15.97 7.43
CA VAL A 130 4.43 17.41 7.59
C VAL A 130 3.86 17.82 8.94
N PHE A 131 4.62 18.61 9.69
CA PHE A 131 4.26 19.18 10.98
C PHE A 131 4.45 20.70 10.95
N GLU A 132 3.86 21.39 11.92
CA GLU A 132 4.26 22.77 12.20
C GLU A 132 5.73 22.82 12.64
N SER A 133 6.43 23.87 12.24
CA SER A 133 7.84 24.08 12.60
C SER A 133 8.05 24.19 14.12
N SER A 134 6.99 24.56 14.85
CA SER A 134 6.89 24.67 16.31
C SER A 134 7.00 23.32 17.04
N VAL A 135 6.57 22.21 16.43
CA VAL A 135 6.54 20.86 17.03
C VAL A 135 7.97 20.37 17.25
N LYS A 136 8.37 20.01 18.47
CA LYS A 136 9.74 19.51 18.70
C LYS A 136 9.90 18.04 18.28
N GLU A 137 11.14 17.61 18.05
CA GLU A 137 11.47 16.22 17.71
C GLU A 137 10.93 15.22 18.76
N GLU A 138 10.99 15.59 20.03
CA GLU A 138 10.48 14.80 21.16
C GLU A 138 8.94 14.72 21.21
N GLU A 139 8.24 15.63 20.53
CA GLU A 139 6.77 15.73 20.52
C GLU A 139 6.15 15.03 19.30
N LYS A 140 6.95 14.54 18.36
CA LYS A 140 6.50 13.97 17.06
C LYS A 140 5.55 12.78 17.16
N TYR A 141 5.55 12.07 18.28
CA TYR A 141 4.65 10.93 18.55
C TYR A 141 3.36 11.33 19.30
N THR A 142 3.26 12.60 19.71
CA THR A 142 2.13 13.13 20.51
C THR A 142 1.40 14.28 19.83
N ALA A 143 2.10 15.02 18.97
CA ALA A 143 1.51 16.04 18.12
C ALA A 143 0.88 15.39 16.87
N PRO A 144 -0.32 15.82 16.46
CA PRO A 144 -0.90 15.35 15.20
C PRO A 144 -0.13 15.98 14.01
N PRO A 145 0.22 15.20 12.98
CA PRO A 145 0.76 15.76 11.74
C PRO A 145 -0.34 16.54 10.98
N LEU A 146 0.09 17.51 10.18
CA LEU A 146 -0.78 18.26 9.26
C LEU A 146 -1.09 17.46 7.98
N SER A 147 -0.21 16.52 7.63
CA SER A 147 -0.40 15.61 6.50
C SER A 147 -0.69 14.17 6.96
N LYS A 148 -1.03 13.30 6.00
CA LYS A 148 -0.92 11.84 6.19
C LYS A 148 0.57 11.42 6.31
N TYR A 149 0.78 10.15 6.65
CA TYR A 149 2.11 9.54 6.63
C TYR A 149 2.49 9.06 5.23
N TYR A 150 3.73 9.29 4.84
CA TYR A 150 4.32 8.88 3.57
C TYR A 150 5.46 7.89 3.81
N LYS A 151 5.69 7.00 2.84
CA LYS A 151 6.76 5.99 2.95
C LYS A 151 8.10 6.51 2.45
N THR A 152 8.09 7.62 1.71
CA THR A 152 9.29 8.23 1.13
C THR A 152 9.34 9.72 1.45
N GLU A 153 10.56 10.25 1.57
CA GLU A 153 10.78 11.68 1.78
C GLU A 153 10.24 12.49 0.59
N TRP A 154 10.37 11.96 -0.62
CA TRP A 154 9.93 12.62 -1.86
C TRP A 154 8.42 12.90 -1.85
N GLU A 155 7.59 11.90 -1.56
CA GLU A 155 6.13 12.08 -1.50
C GLU A 155 5.72 13.11 -0.44
N ALA A 156 6.44 13.13 0.70
CA ALA A 156 6.19 14.11 1.75
C ALA A 156 6.68 15.53 1.37
N GLN A 157 7.73 15.65 0.56
CA GLN A 157 8.21 16.93 0.02
C GLN A 157 7.25 17.49 -1.04
N GLU A 158 6.66 16.65 -1.89
CA GLU A 158 5.62 17.07 -2.83
C GLU A 158 4.40 17.62 -2.08
N GLU A 159 3.92 16.93 -1.04
CA GLU A 159 2.83 17.45 -0.21
C GLU A 159 3.19 18.77 0.47
N LEU A 160 4.41 18.88 1.03
CA LEU A 160 4.87 20.11 1.68
C LEU A 160 4.85 21.30 0.69
N ALA A 161 5.32 21.07 -0.53
CA ALA A 161 5.30 22.09 -1.58
C ALA A 161 3.88 22.45 -2.01
N ASP A 162 2.99 21.46 -2.12
CA ASP A 162 1.59 21.66 -2.44
C ASP A 162 0.89 22.51 -1.36
N MET A 163 1.09 22.19 -0.08
CA MET A 163 0.56 22.96 1.06
C MET A 163 1.03 24.42 1.07
N ILE A 164 2.32 24.66 0.83
CA ILE A 164 2.86 26.03 0.73
C ILE A 164 2.23 26.80 -0.44
N SER A 165 1.96 26.11 -1.55
CA SER A 165 1.39 26.73 -2.75
C SER A 165 -0.12 27.02 -2.67
N GLN A 166 -0.87 26.22 -1.90
CA GLN A 166 -2.33 26.28 -1.83
C GLN A 166 -2.87 27.09 -0.65
N ASP A 167 -2.21 27.07 0.51
CA ASP A 167 -2.76 27.61 1.76
C ASP A 167 -2.17 28.97 2.20
N GLU A 168 -1.35 29.63 1.37
CA GLU A 168 -0.60 30.86 1.73
C GLU A 168 0.27 30.71 3.02
N ILE A 169 0.61 29.48 3.41
CA ILE A 169 1.43 29.18 4.59
C ILE A 169 2.90 29.45 4.25
N GLN A 170 3.63 30.15 5.12
CA GLN A 170 5.05 30.42 4.89
C GLN A 170 5.88 29.15 5.05
N GLU A 171 6.86 28.94 4.17
CA GLU A 171 7.79 27.80 4.21
C GLU A 171 8.46 27.61 5.58
N SER A 172 8.66 28.69 6.35
CA SER A 172 9.23 28.65 7.70
C SER A 172 8.29 28.11 8.79
N GLU A 173 7.00 27.97 8.50
CA GLU A 173 5.98 27.51 9.45
C GLU A 173 5.75 26.00 9.40
N LEU A 174 6.29 25.33 8.39
CA LEU A 174 6.15 23.89 8.18
C LEU A 174 7.51 23.20 8.21
N LYS A 175 7.51 21.94 8.59
CA LYS A 175 8.67 21.06 8.45
C LYS A 175 8.26 19.62 8.25
N LEU A 176 9.16 18.90 7.61
CA LEU A 176 9.05 17.46 7.42
C LEU A 176 9.77 16.75 8.57
N MET A 177 9.11 15.78 9.17
CA MET A 177 9.68 14.98 10.26
C MET A 177 9.63 13.49 9.90
N ILE A 178 10.64 12.75 10.37
CA ILE A 178 10.77 11.30 10.20
C ILE A 178 10.32 10.62 11.49
N LEU A 179 9.46 9.62 11.38
CA LEU A 179 8.87 8.88 12.49
C LEU A 179 9.39 7.45 12.58
#